data_AF-A0A4Q3VIE0-F1
#
_entry.id   AF-A0A4Q3VIE0-F1
#
_cell.length_a   1.000
_cell.length_b   1.000
_cell.length_c   1.000
_cell.angle_alpha   90.00
_cell.angle_beta   90.00
_cell.angle_gamma   90.00
#
_symmetry.space_group_name_H-M   'P 1'
#
loop_
_entity.id
_entity.type
_entity.pdbx_description
1 polymer ?
#
loop_
_entity_poly.entity_id
_entity_poly.type
_entity_poly.pdbx_seq_one_letter_code
_entity_poly.pdbx_strand_id
1 'polypeptide(L)'
;AYGNDFKYGRVKSKNLSYWDLKTDRLVVHEIAHEWFGNSITTNDVTDRWIHEGFAGYAEELFIEYKYGKKAATEFFEARTIGKTKNTETLIRRYGIFENGGSYVYLRGWKLIHMLRTIVDDDVKFRQILRKTNQKFYHKTINSTELEEFFSKMSGQDLQQEGEVPS
;
A
#
# COMPACT_ATOMS: atom_id res chain seq x y z
N ALA A 1 13.82 -14.48 -14.36
CA ALA A 1 13.96 -14.60 -12.91
C ALA A 1 13.32 -13.38 -12.28
N TYR A 2 12.27 -13.58 -11.47
CA TYR A 2 11.66 -12.53 -10.66
C TYR A 2 12.66 -12.15 -9.55
N GLY A 3 12.79 -10.87 -9.22
CA GLY A 3 13.74 -10.40 -8.18
C GLY A 3 14.90 -9.54 -8.71
N ASN A 4 15.78 -9.14 -7.79
CA ASN A 4 16.97 -8.29 -8.03
C ASN A 4 18.28 -9.05 -7.76
N ASP A 5 18.32 -10.36 -7.99
CA ASP A 5 19.45 -11.25 -7.68
C ASP A 5 19.95 -11.14 -6.23
N PHE A 6 19.07 -10.87 -5.26
CA PHE A 6 19.41 -10.60 -3.85
C PHE A 6 20.34 -9.40 -3.63
N LYS A 7 20.50 -8.53 -4.63
CA LYS A 7 21.35 -7.33 -4.53
C LYS A 7 20.57 -6.18 -3.89
N TYR A 8 21.27 -5.30 -3.20
CA TYR A 8 20.69 -4.05 -2.74
C TYR A 8 20.54 -3.06 -3.92
N GLY A 9 19.41 -2.33 -3.95
CA GLY A 9 19.07 -1.37 -5.00
C GLY A 9 18.72 -2.02 -6.36
N ARG A 10 17.70 -1.52 -7.06
CA ARG A 10 17.40 -2.01 -8.42
C ARG A 10 18.53 -1.67 -9.38
N VAL A 11 19.17 -2.69 -9.97
CA VAL A 11 20.29 -2.56 -10.93
C VAL A 11 19.95 -1.66 -12.15
N LYS A 12 18.68 -1.36 -12.42
CA LYS A 12 18.24 -0.53 -13.58
C LYS A 12 17.48 0.76 -13.23
N SER A 13 17.27 1.11 -11.96
CA SER A 13 16.55 2.34 -11.61
C SER A 13 17.51 3.52 -11.47
N LYS A 14 17.26 4.61 -12.22
CA LYS A 14 18.08 5.84 -12.15
C LYS A 14 17.75 6.76 -10.96
N ASN A 15 16.68 6.46 -10.22
CA ASN A 15 16.15 7.29 -9.13
C ASN A 15 16.01 6.47 -7.83
N LEU A 16 17.11 5.94 -7.33
CA LEU A 16 17.15 5.22 -6.04
C LEU A 16 17.43 6.22 -4.91
N SER A 17 16.66 6.12 -3.83
CA SER A 17 16.98 6.80 -2.58
C SER A 17 18.17 6.12 -1.90
N TYR A 18 18.79 6.81 -0.93
CA TYR A 18 19.83 6.20 -0.08
C TYR A 18 19.35 4.89 0.57
N TRP A 19 18.08 4.85 0.99
CA TRP A 19 17.47 3.69 1.65
C TRP A 19 17.19 2.53 0.69
N ASP A 20 16.92 2.81 -0.59
CA ASP A 20 16.81 1.74 -1.61
C ASP A 20 18.14 0.98 -1.79
N LEU A 21 19.28 1.61 -1.52
CA LEU A 21 20.61 0.99 -1.61
C LEU A 21 20.99 0.18 -0.36
N LYS A 22 20.16 0.22 0.69
CA LYS A 22 20.41 -0.50 1.95
C LYS A 22 19.56 -1.77 2.08
N THR A 23 18.59 -1.97 1.21
CA THR A 23 17.67 -3.11 1.28
C THR A 23 17.42 -3.74 -0.09
N ASP A 24 17.07 -5.02 -0.10
CA ASP A 24 16.39 -5.63 -1.25
C ASP A 24 14.88 -5.51 -1.02
N ARG A 25 14.38 -4.29 -1.26
CA ARG A 25 12.95 -4.00 -1.08
C ARG A 25 12.05 -4.86 -1.96
N LEU A 26 12.57 -5.37 -3.09
CA LEU A 26 11.77 -6.18 -4.00
C LEU A 26 11.43 -7.52 -3.36
N VAL A 27 12.39 -8.14 -2.67
CA VAL A 27 12.11 -9.35 -1.89
C VAL A 27 11.03 -9.11 -0.84
N VAL A 28 11.09 -7.97 -0.12
CA VAL A 28 10.06 -7.60 0.88
C VAL A 28 8.69 -7.40 0.21
N HIS A 29 8.67 -6.75 -0.95
CA HIS A 29 7.48 -6.50 -1.73
C HIS A 29 6.79 -7.80 -2.17
N GLU A 30 7.54 -8.72 -2.79
CA GLU A 30 6.99 -10.00 -3.24
C GLU A 30 6.52 -10.87 -2.06
N ILE A 31 7.22 -10.83 -0.92
CA ILE A 31 6.77 -11.52 0.31
C ILE A 31 5.46 -10.92 0.83
N ALA A 32 5.26 -9.61 0.72
CA ALA A 32 4.02 -8.97 1.16
C ALA A 32 2.80 -9.44 0.35
N HIS A 33 3.01 -9.84 -0.91
CA HIS A 33 1.95 -10.39 -1.75
C HIS A 33 1.38 -11.72 -1.26
N GLU A 34 2.09 -12.47 -0.40
CA GLU A 34 1.53 -13.65 0.25
C GLU A 34 0.27 -13.32 1.08
N TRP A 35 0.22 -12.13 1.68
CA TRP A 35 -0.95 -11.63 2.40
C TRP A 35 -1.90 -10.86 1.47
N PHE A 36 -1.39 -9.89 0.72
CA PHE A 36 -2.18 -8.99 -0.12
C PHE A 36 -1.88 -9.20 -1.60
N GLY A 37 -2.74 -9.96 -2.27
CA GLY A 37 -2.53 -10.48 -3.63
C GLY A 37 -2.94 -11.94 -3.67
N ASN A 38 -2.18 -12.80 -2.99
CA ASN A 38 -2.38 -14.24 -2.96
C ASN A 38 -3.52 -14.67 -2.00
N SER A 39 -3.46 -14.24 -0.72
CA SER A 39 -4.49 -14.59 0.28
C SER A 39 -5.71 -13.66 0.21
N ILE A 40 -5.48 -12.34 0.16
CA ILE A 40 -6.53 -11.34 -0.03
C ILE A 40 -6.41 -10.82 -1.46
N THR A 41 -7.32 -11.22 -2.34
CA THR A 41 -7.32 -10.83 -3.75
C THR A 41 -8.38 -9.75 -4.01
N THR A 42 -8.27 -9.01 -5.12
CA THR A 42 -9.26 -7.99 -5.49
C THR A 42 -10.20 -8.48 -6.58
N ASN A 43 -11.46 -8.06 -6.52
CA ASN A 43 -12.50 -8.50 -7.47
C ASN A 43 -12.34 -7.85 -8.86
N ASP A 44 -11.66 -6.69 -8.92
CA ASP A 44 -11.40 -5.92 -10.13
C ASP A 44 -9.96 -5.37 -10.13
N VAL A 45 -9.42 -5.11 -11.31
CA VAL A 45 -8.10 -4.48 -11.49
C VAL A 45 -8.08 -3.02 -11.01
N THR A 46 -9.25 -2.40 -10.94
CA THR A 46 -9.48 -1.09 -10.33
C THR A 46 -9.05 -1.04 -8.87
N ASP A 47 -9.21 -2.16 -8.14
CA ASP A 47 -8.87 -2.27 -6.73
C ASP A 47 -7.45 -2.79 -6.49
N ARG A 48 -6.64 -2.98 -7.54
CA ARG A 48 -5.26 -3.50 -7.43
C ARG A 48 -4.36 -2.65 -6.52
N TRP A 49 -4.75 -1.41 -6.22
CA TRP A 49 -4.07 -0.59 -5.21
C TRP A 49 -4.00 -1.27 -3.84
N ILE A 50 -4.95 -2.15 -3.51
CA ILE A 50 -4.90 -2.94 -2.27
C ILE A 50 -3.64 -3.81 -2.28
N HIS A 51 -3.37 -4.56 -3.36
CA HIS A 51 -2.18 -5.43 -3.44
C HIS A 51 -0.90 -4.60 -3.40
N GLU A 52 -0.77 -3.69 -4.36
CA GLU A 52 0.45 -2.92 -4.58
C GLU A 52 0.74 -1.93 -3.45
N GLY A 53 -0.31 -1.35 -2.86
CA GLY A 53 -0.23 -0.39 -1.78
C GLY A 53 0.23 -1.02 -0.47
N PHE A 54 -0.33 -2.17 -0.10
CA PHE A 54 0.15 -2.92 1.07
C PHE A 54 1.56 -3.47 0.86
N ALA A 55 1.92 -3.90 -0.35
CA ALA A 55 3.28 -4.33 -0.67
C ALA A 55 4.28 -3.16 -0.56
N GLY A 56 3.94 -1.98 -1.09
CA GLY A 56 4.75 -0.77 -0.91
C GLY A 56 4.88 -0.34 0.56
N TYR A 57 3.80 -0.42 1.33
CA TYR A 57 3.83 -0.13 2.77
C TYR A 57 4.67 -1.15 3.56
N ALA A 58 4.70 -2.43 3.16
CA ALA A 58 5.58 -3.42 3.78
C ALA A 58 7.06 -3.10 3.57
N GLU A 59 7.43 -2.52 2.41
CA GLU A 59 8.79 -2.00 2.19
C GLU A 59 9.14 -0.91 3.20
N GLU A 60 8.22 0.03 3.46
CA GLU A 60 8.38 1.09 4.46
C GLU A 60 8.54 0.52 5.88
N LEU A 61 7.65 -0.40 6.27
CA LEU A 61 7.71 -1.06 7.57
C LEU A 61 9.02 -1.82 7.79
N PHE A 62 9.57 -2.41 6.73
CA PHE A 62 10.86 -3.09 6.81
C PHE A 62 12.02 -2.10 7.05
N ILE A 63 12.00 -0.95 6.38
CA ILE A 63 12.97 0.13 6.66
C ILE A 63 12.84 0.61 8.10
N GLU A 64 11.62 0.83 8.58
CA GLU A 64 11.39 1.24 9.97
C GLU A 64 11.92 0.22 10.97
N TYR A 65 11.65 -1.06 10.73
CA TYR A 65 12.12 -2.15 11.60
C TYR A 65 13.65 -2.22 11.66
N LYS A 66 14.34 -1.98 10.55
CA LYS A 66 15.80 -2.09 10.46
C LYS A 66 16.54 -0.82 10.91
N TYR A 67 15.99 0.35 10.60
CA TYR A 67 16.71 1.63 10.67
C TYR A 67 15.94 2.72 11.44
N GLY A 68 14.76 2.42 11.96
CA GLY A 68 13.95 3.33 12.77
C GLY A 68 13.01 4.23 11.96
N LYS A 69 12.09 4.90 12.67
CA LYS A 69 11.02 5.73 12.09
C LYS A 69 11.54 6.83 11.16
N LYS A 70 12.62 7.52 11.53
CA LYS A 70 13.20 8.59 10.71
C LYS A 70 13.61 8.08 9.32
N ALA A 71 14.27 6.91 9.25
CA ALA A 71 14.66 6.31 7.98
C ALA A 71 13.44 5.93 7.13
N ALA A 72 12.37 5.43 7.76
CA ALA A 72 11.13 5.10 7.08
C ALA A 72 10.44 6.35 6.50
N THR A 73 10.39 7.45 7.25
CA THR A 73 9.87 8.73 6.76
C THR A 73 10.69 9.23 5.58
N GLU A 74 12.01 9.29 5.68
CA GLU A 74 12.88 9.72 4.58
C GLU A 74 12.73 8.83 3.33
N PHE A 75 12.59 7.52 3.52
CA PHE A 75 12.34 6.56 2.43
C PHE A 75 10.98 6.81 1.77
N PHE A 76 9.92 6.97 2.55
CA PHE A 76 8.58 7.31 2.06
C PHE A 76 8.60 8.61 1.26
N GLU A 77 9.20 9.67 1.81
CA GLU A 77 9.27 10.98 1.16
C GLU A 77 10.00 10.92 -0.18
N ALA A 78 11.19 10.30 -0.20
CA ALA A 78 12.01 10.18 -1.40
C ALA A 78 11.30 9.44 -2.54
N ARG A 79 10.43 8.47 -2.20
CA ARG A 79 9.74 7.61 -3.17
C ARG A 79 8.39 8.14 -3.60
N THR A 80 7.74 8.98 -2.80
CA THR A 80 6.33 9.31 -2.99
C THR A 80 6.09 10.81 -3.25
N ILE A 81 6.89 11.72 -2.70
CA ILE A 81 6.69 13.18 -2.87
C ILE A 81 7.06 13.61 -4.29
N GLY A 82 6.13 14.30 -4.95
CA GLY A 82 6.29 14.75 -6.34
C GLY A 82 6.36 13.63 -7.39
N LYS A 83 6.12 12.37 -6.99
CA LYS A 83 6.18 11.19 -7.88
C LYS A 83 4.82 10.73 -8.42
N THR A 84 3.74 11.41 -8.03
CA THR A 84 2.38 11.16 -8.52
C THR A 84 1.72 12.49 -8.87
N LYS A 85 0.91 12.53 -9.91
CA LYS A 85 0.01 13.66 -10.20
C LYS A 85 -1.36 13.41 -9.57
N ASN A 86 -2.06 14.45 -9.11
CA ASN A 86 -3.45 14.35 -8.63
C ASN A 86 -4.44 14.69 -9.75
N THR A 87 -4.25 14.08 -10.93
CA THR A 87 -5.08 14.35 -12.10
C THR A 87 -6.28 13.41 -12.24
N GLU A 88 -6.32 12.35 -11.43
CA GLU A 88 -7.25 11.23 -11.60
C GLU A 88 -7.46 10.51 -10.26
N THR A 89 -8.60 9.84 -10.08
CA THR A 89 -8.93 9.07 -8.88
C THR A 89 -8.10 7.78 -8.76
N LEU A 90 -7.96 7.25 -7.54
CA LEU A 90 -7.28 5.97 -7.30
C LEU A 90 -8.13 4.79 -7.77
N ILE A 91 -9.42 4.84 -7.45
CA ILE A 91 -10.45 3.90 -7.91
C ILE A 91 -11.02 4.43 -9.24
N ARG A 92 -11.02 3.57 -10.26
CA ARG A 92 -11.57 3.80 -11.60
C ARG A 92 -12.96 3.16 -11.72
N ARG A 93 -13.44 2.96 -12.94
CA ARG A 93 -14.73 2.31 -13.19
C ARG A 93 -14.57 0.80 -13.12
N TYR A 94 -15.43 0.18 -12.33
CA TYR A 94 -15.54 -1.27 -12.21
C TYR A 94 -16.04 -1.92 -13.51
N GLY A 95 -15.63 -3.16 -13.76
CA GLY A 95 -16.18 -4.03 -14.80
C GLY A 95 -15.65 -3.77 -16.21
N ILE A 96 -14.72 -2.83 -16.40
CA ILE A 96 -14.15 -2.48 -17.72
C ILE A 96 -12.63 -2.69 -17.81
N PHE A 97 -12.04 -3.38 -16.83
CA PHE A 97 -10.60 -3.64 -16.76
C PHE A 97 -9.73 -2.37 -16.80
N GLU A 98 -10.21 -1.27 -16.23
CA GLU A 98 -9.49 0.01 -16.19
C GLU A 98 -8.50 0.01 -15.02
N ASN A 99 -7.25 -0.36 -15.28
CA ASN A 99 -6.19 -0.27 -14.29
C ASN A 99 -6.02 1.20 -13.84
N GLY A 100 -5.83 1.45 -12.54
CA GLY A 100 -5.66 2.79 -11.95
C GLY A 100 -4.43 3.59 -12.42
N GLY A 101 -3.74 3.11 -13.45
CA GLY A 101 -2.61 3.75 -14.12
C GLY A 101 -1.25 3.40 -13.50
N SER A 102 -0.20 4.07 -13.98
CA SER A 102 1.18 3.84 -13.54
C SER A 102 1.45 4.24 -12.07
N TYR A 103 0.50 4.88 -11.40
CA TYR A 103 0.63 5.39 -10.04
C TYR A 103 -0.07 4.54 -8.96
N VAL A 104 -0.74 3.43 -9.33
CA VAL A 104 -1.48 2.56 -8.39
C VAL A 104 -0.64 2.19 -7.17
N TYR A 105 0.58 1.73 -7.40
CA TYR A 105 1.55 1.40 -6.34
C TYR A 105 1.81 2.59 -5.39
N LEU A 106 2.19 3.75 -5.94
CA LEU A 106 2.57 4.90 -5.12
C LEU A 106 1.38 5.51 -4.38
N ARG A 107 0.20 5.55 -5.01
CA ARG A 107 -1.01 6.10 -4.41
C ARG A 107 -1.59 5.17 -3.35
N GLY A 108 -1.60 3.86 -3.61
CA GLY A 108 -1.98 2.85 -2.62
C GLY A 108 -1.08 2.91 -1.40
N TRP A 109 0.24 2.97 -1.60
CA TRP A 109 1.19 3.10 -0.49
C TRP A 109 0.96 4.40 0.31
N LYS A 110 0.80 5.56 -0.35
CA LYS A 110 0.43 6.82 0.32
C LYS A 110 -0.85 6.70 1.13
N LEU A 111 -1.87 6.02 0.61
CA LEU A 111 -3.14 5.82 1.31
C LEU A 111 -2.94 5.01 2.59
N ILE A 112 -2.23 3.88 2.52
CA ILE A 112 -1.95 3.06 3.72
C ILE A 112 -1.09 3.83 4.74
N HIS A 113 -0.09 4.58 4.29
CA HIS A 113 0.71 5.45 5.15
C HIS A 113 -0.17 6.50 5.85
N MET A 114 -1.07 7.16 5.11
CA MET A 114 -2.02 8.13 5.64
C MET A 114 -2.97 7.50 6.68
N LEU A 115 -3.48 6.29 6.42
CA LEU A 115 -4.32 5.57 7.38
C LEU A 115 -3.58 5.29 8.69
N ARG A 116 -2.30 4.93 8.62
CA ARG A 116 -1.46 4.78 9.82
C ARG A 116 -1.35 6.09 10.60
N THR A 117 -1.09 7.19 9.89
CA THR A 117 -0.98 8.53 10.48
C THR A 117 -2.28 8.98 11.13
N ILE A 118 -3.44 8.71 10.50
CA ILE A 118 -4.76 9.04 11.05
C ILE A 118 -5.05 8.23 12.32
N VAL A 119 -4.69 6.95 12.34
CA VAL A 119 -4.88 6.10 13.52
C VAL A 119 -3.99 6.53 14.70
N ASP A 120 -2.80 7.07 14.41
CA ASP A 120 -1.81 7.60 15.37
C ASP A 120 -1.52 6.69 16.59
N ASP A 121 -1.65 5.39 16.39
CA ASP A 121 -1.36 4.36 17.37
C ASP A 121 -0.83 3.13 16.63
N ASP A 122 0.49 2.94 16.68
CA ASP A 122 1.16 1.84 16.00
C ASP A 122 0.72 0.46 16.51
N VAL A 123 0.36 0.35 17.79
CA VAL A 123 -0.11 -0.93 18.36
C VAL A 123 -1.48 -1.25 17.77
N LYS A 124 -2.40 -0.28 17.78
CA LYS A 124 -3.72 -0.41 17.20
C LYS A 124 -3.63 -0.67 15.70
N PHE A 125 -2.84 0.11 14.95
CA PHE A 125 -2.70 -0.07 13.50
C PHE A 125 -2.19 -1.48 13.14
N ARG A 126 -1.17 -1.99 13.86
CA ARG A 126 -0.71 -3.38 13.68
C ARG A 126 -1.80 -4.41 13.99
N GLN A 127 -2.65 -4.17 14.98
CA GLN A 127 -3.79 -5.04 15.27
C GLN A 127 -4.83 -4.99 14.15
N ILE A 128 -5.09 -3.83 13.55
CA ILE A 128 -5.98 -3.68 12.39
C ILE A 128 -5.45 -4.56 11.26
N LEU A 129 -4.18 -4.43 10.86
CA LEU A 129 -3.58 -5.23 9.79
C LEU A 129 -3.70 -6.74 10.03
N ARG A 130 -3.47 -7.21 11.26
CA ARG A 130 -3.63 -8.62 11.62
C ARG A 130 -5.09 -9.07 11.50
N LYS A 131 -6.03 -8.26 11.98
CA LYS A 131 -7.46 -8.57 11.89
C LYS A 131 -7.98 -8.50 10.46
N THR A 132 -7.45 -7.63 9.61
CA THR A 132 -7.71 -7.60 8.15
C THR A 132 -7.36 -8.95 7.53
N ASN A 133 -6.14 -9.43 7.80
CA ASN A 133 -5.67 -10.73 7.33
C ASN A 133 -6.52 -11.90 7.83
N GLN A 134 -7.00 -11.86 9.07
CA GLN A 134 -7.90 -12.88 9.61
C GLN A 134 -9.30 -12.83 8.98
N LYS A 135 -9.87 -11.62 8.82
CA LYS A 135 -11.23 -11.41 8.32
C LYS A 135 -11.39 -11.81 6.85
N PHE A 136 -10.38 -11.48 6.05
CA PHE A 136 -10.39 -11.63 4.60
C PHE A 136 -9.48 -12.76 4.10
N TYR A 137 -9.04 -13.65 4.99
CA TYR A 137 -8.25 -14.83 4.63
C TYR A 137 -8.93 -15.64 3.51
N HIS A 138 -8.21 -15.83 2.40
CA HIS A 138 -8.68 -16.54 1.19
C HIS A 138 -9.98 -15.97 0.61
N LYS A 139 -10.09 -14.64 0.59
CA LYS A 139 -11.25 -13.96 0.01
C LYS A 139 -10.84 -12.97 -1.05
N THR A 140 -11.78 -12.74 -1.95
CA THR A 140 -11.73 -11.64 -2.89
C THR A 140 -12.56 -10.48 -2.34
N ILE A 141 -11.96 -9.29 -2.29
CA ILE A 141 -12.57 -8.08 -1.72
C ILE A 141 -12.56 -6.92 -2.72
N ASN A 142 -13.34 -5.88 -2.43
CA ASN A 142 -13.22 -4.58 -3.09
C ASN A 142 -12.74 -3.48 -2.12
N SER A 143 -12.56 -2.25 -2.63
CA SER A 143 -12.16 -1.10 -1.82
C SER A 143 -13.12 -0.79 -0.67
N THR A 144 -14.43 -0.86 -0.93
CA THR A 144 -15.47 -0.53 0.06
C THR A 144 -15.42 -1.46 1.26
N GLU A 145 -15.31 -2.79 1.04
CA GLU A 145 -15.22 -3.76 2.12
C GLU A 145 -13.98 -3.53 3.02
N LEU A 146 -12.85 -3.15 2.41
CA LEU A 146 -11.63 -2.84 3.14
C LEU A 146 -11.78 -1.54 3.94
N GLU A 147 -12.34 -0.50 3.33
CA GLU A 147 -12.56 0.81 3.93
C GLU A 147 -13.51 0.72 5.14
N GLU A 148 -14.66 0.08 4.98
CA GLU A 148 -15.62 -0.16 6.06
C GLU A 148 -14.97 -0.90 7.24
N PHE A 149 -14.15 -1.91 6.93
CA PHE A 149 -13.42 -2.65 7.94
C PHE A 149 -12.40 -1.77 8.68
N PHE A 150 -11.63 -0.97 7.95
CA PHE A 150 -10.67 -0.04 8.55
C PHE A 150 -11.36 1.02 9.40
N SER A 151 -12.44 1.63 8.92
CA SER A 151 -13.22 2.63 9.68
C SER A 151 -13.74 2.05 10.99
N LYS A 152 -14.34 0.86 10.93
CA LYS A 152 -14.85 0.16 12.12
C LYS A 152 -13.75 -0.14 13.13
N MET A 153 -12.58 -0.56 12.67
CA MET A 153 -11.49 -1.00 13.53
C MET A 153 -10.63 0.17 14.06
N SER A 154 -10.53 1.26 13.30
CA SER A 154 -9.86 2.50 13.71
C SER A 154 -10.74 3.32 14.65
N GLY A 155 -12.07 3.19 14.56
CA GLY A 155 -13.02 4.08 15.23
C GLY A 155 -13.03 5.49 14.63
N GLN A 156 -12.52 5.63 13.40
CA GLN A 156 -12.57 6.85 12.61
C GLN A 156 -13.48 6.62 11.42
N ASP A 157 -14.31 7.59 11.09
CA ASP A 157 -15.04 7.55 9.84
C ASP A 157 -14.09 7.92 8.69
N LEU A 158 -13.78 6.94 7.84
CA LEU A 158 -12.92 7.14 6.68
C LEU A 158 -13.73 7.32 5.40
N GLN A 159 -15.06 7.25 5.48
CA GLN A 159 -15.93 7.51 4.34
C GLN A 159 -15.96 9.01 4.06
N GLN A 160 -15.82 9.40 2.80
CA GLN A 160 -16.15 10.76 2.40
C GLN A 160 -17.67 10.93 2.41
N GLU A 161 -18.17 11.96 3.09
CA GLU A 161 -19.42 12.61 2.68
C GLU A 161 -19.16 13.28 1.32
N GLY A 162 -19.28 12.50 0.25
CA GLY A 162 -19.25 12.99 -1.12
C GLY A 162 -20.60 12.72 -1.75
N GLU A 163 -21.50 13.70 -1.74
CA GLU A 163 -22.67 13.71 -2.62
C GLU A 163 -22.19 13.40 -4.04
N VAL A 164 -22.65 12.29 -4.61
CA VAL A 164 -22.63 12.11 -6.06
C VAL A 164 -23.66 13.11 -6.58
N PRO A 165 -23.27 14.18 -7.31
CA PRO A 165 -24.26 15.07 -7.88
C PRO A 165 -25.09 14.23 -8.87
N SER A 166 -26.42 14.29 -8.70
CA SER A 166 -27.40 13.73 -9.62
C SER A 166 -27.21 14.22 -11.05
#